data_AF-A0A6B9VBB4-F1
#
_entry.id   AF-A0A6B9VBB4-F1
#
_cell.length_a   1.000
_cell.length_b   1.000
_cell.length_c   1.000
_cell.angle_alpha   90.00
_cell.angle_beta   90.00
_cell.angle_gamma   90.00
#
_symmetry.space_group_name_H-M   'P 1'
#
loop_
_entity.id
_entity.type
_entity.pdbx_description
1 polymer ?
#
loop_
_entity_poly.entity_id
_entity_poly.type
_entity_poly.pdbx_seq_one_letter_code
_entity_poly.pdbx_strand_id
1 'polypeptide(L)' 'MWAEWHRTILHPNLVMRRKATVRPVSTRFRNDMDETERHEKRCGLCRQVGHSRRECPNQPTGDA' A
#
# COMPACT_ATOMS: atom_id res chain seq x y z
N MET A 1 -11.06 -33.83 22.01
CA MET A 1 -10.03 -34.20 21.02
C MET A 1 -10.66 -34.06 19.65
N TRP A 2 -10.10 -33.25 18.76
CA TRP A 2 -10.66 -33.08 17.42
C TRP A 2 -10.43 -34.38 16.62
N ALA A 3 -11.42 -34.78 15.82
CA ALA A 3 -11.32 -35.96 14.98
C ALA A 3 -10.23 -35.78 13.91
N GLU A 4 -9.53 -36.86 13.60
CA GLU A 4 -8.45 -36.87 12.64
C GLU A 4 -9.00 -36.61 11.23
N TRP A 5 -8.54 -35.52 10.61
CA TRP A 5 -9.03 -35.07 9.31
C TRP A 5 -8.43 -35.93 8.18
N HIS A 6 -9.13 -36.97 7.77
CA HIS A 6 -8.76 -37.77 6.60
C HIS A 6 -9.35 -37.16 5.32
N ARG A 7 -8.69 -36.13 4.76
CA ARG A 7 -8.99 -35.65 3.41
C ARG A 7 -7.85 -35.94 2.46
N THR A 8 -8.20 -36.32 1.23
CA THR A 8 -7.28 -36.34 0.10
C THR A 8 -6.75 -34.93 -0.12
N ILE A 9 -5.43 -34.76 -0.06
CA ILE A 9 -4.78 -33.48 -0.35
C ILE A 9 -4.93 -33.21 -1.84
N LEU A 10 -5.77 -32.25 -2.19
CA LEU A 10 -5.90 -31.75 -3.56
C LEU A 10 -4.67 -30.91 -3.88
N HIS A 11 -3.84 -31.42 -4.79
CA HIS A 11 -2.69 -30.70 -5.29
C HIS A 11 -3.12 -29.75 -6.42
N PRO A 12 -2.65 -28.48 -6.42
CA PRO A 12 -2.90 -27.57 -7.54
C PRO A 12 -2.35 -28.14 -8.86
N ASN A 13 -3.13 -28.08 -9.93
CA ASN A 13 -2.68 -28.51 -11.25
C ASN A 13 -1.52 -27.63 -11.73
N LEU A 14 -0.32 -28.21 -11.82
CA LEU A 14 0.90 -27.50 -12.20
C LEU A 14 0.84 -26.90 -13.61
N VAL A 15 0.08 -27.49 -14.53
CA VAL A 15 -0.08 -27.03 -15.92
C VAL A 15 -0.97 -25.78 -15.99
N MET A 16 -1.93 -25.66 -15.06
CA MET A 16 -2.81 -24.49 -14.97
C MET A 16 -2.25 -23.38 -14.07
N ARG A 17 -1.05 -23.57 -13.50
CA ARG A 17 -0.41 -22.53 -12.69
C ARG A 17 -0.06 -21.35 -13.58
N ARG A 18 -0.49 -20.15 -13.16
CA ARG A 18 -0.01 -18.91 -13.77
C ARG A 18 1.52 -18.92 -13.74
N LYS A 19 2.15 -18.62 -14.88
CA LYS A 19 3.60 -18.43 -14.95
C LYS A 19 4.01 -17.36 -13.95
N ALA A 20 5.15 -17.53 -13.30
CA ALA A 20 5.74 -16.53 -12.42
C ALA A 20 6.31 -15.38 -13.25
N THR A 21 5.43 -14.64 -13.93
CA THR A 21 5.75 -13.32 -14.47
C THR A 21 5.68 -12.30 -13.34
N VAL A 22 6.31 -11.14 -13.50
CA VAL A 22 6.16 -10.01 -12.57
C VAL A 22 4.68 -9.77 -12.31
N ARG A 23 4.34 -9.33 -11.08
CA ARG A 23 2.98 -8.92 -10.74
C ARG A 23 2.48 -7.99 -11.85
N PRO A 24 1.34 -8.30 -12.50
CA PRO A 24 0.79 -7.41 -13.52
C PRO A 24 0.64 -6.01 -12.92
N VAL A 25 1.14 -5.01 -13.65
CA VAL A 25 0.94 -3.61 -13.27
C VAL A 25 -0.55 -3.33 -13.43
N SER A 26 -1.27 -3.28 -12.32
CA SER A 26 -2.66 -2.85 -12.34
C SER A 26 -2.69 -1.32 -12.41
N THR A 27 -3.05 -0.77 -13.56
CA THR A 27 -3.49 0.63 -13.64
C THR A 27 -4.90 0.70 -13.06
N ARG A 28 -5.02 1.11 -11.79
CA ARG A 28 -6.33 1.37 -11.19
C ARG A 28 -6.91 2.62 -11.84
N PHE A 29 -8.05 2.48 -12.50
CA PHE A 29 -8.86 3.62 -12.93
C PHE A 29 -9.56 4.20 -11.69
N ARG A 30 -9.43 5.51 -11.46
CA ARG A 30 -10.08 6.19 -10.33
C ARG A 30 -11.51 6.55 -10.72
N ASN A 31 -12.47 6.18 -9.87
CA ASN A 31 -13.87 6.60 -9.99
C ASN A 31 -14.24 7.62 -8.91
N ASP A 32 -15.43 8.20 -9.00
CA ASP A 32 -15.96 9.17 -8.01
C ASP A 32 -15.99 8.60 -6.58
N MET A 33 -16.20 7.29 -6.42
CA MET A 33 -16.12 6.62 -5.11
C MET A 33 -14.70 6.60 -4.51
N ASP A 34 -13.67 6.78 -5.35
CA ASP A 34 -12.27 6.90 -4.93
C ASP A 34 -11.87 8.37 -4.66
N GLU A 35 -12.76 9.32 -4.95
CA GLU A 35 -12.54 10.73 -4.66
C GLU A 35 -12.70 10.95 -3.16
N THR A 36 -11.61 11.30 -2.50
CA THR A 36 -11.61 11.69 -1.09
C THR A 36 -11.58 13.20 -0.99
N GLU A 37 -12.25 13.76 0.03
CA GLU A 37 -12.17 15.19 0.31
C GLU A 37 -10.70 15.61 0.41
N ARG A 38 -10.34 16.62 -0.37
CA ARG A 38 -8.99 17.18 -0.39
C ARG A 38 -8.75 17.92 0.91
N HIS A 39 -8.21 17.20 1.89
CA HIS A 39 -7.74 17.81 3.13
C HIS A 39 -6.58 18.75 2.83
N GLU A 40 -6.53 19.88 3.54
CA GLU A 40 -5.39 20.78 3.49
C GLU A 40 -4.11 20.01 3.78
N LYS A 41 -3.13 20.13 2.86
CA LYS A 41 -1.85 19.46 3.02
C LYS A 41 -1.14 20.05 4.23
N ARG A 42 -0.93 19.22 5.24
CA ARG A 42 -0.14 19.55 6.43
C ARG A 42 1.32 19.20 6.20
N CYS A 43 2.21 20.00 6.77
CA CYS A 43 3.63 19.73 6.80
C CYS A 43 3.91 18.36 7.43
N GLY A 44 4.72 17.53 6.75
CA GLY A 44 5.06 16.19 7.22
C GLY A 44 5.94 16.15 8.48
N LEU A 45 6.47 17.29 8.93
CA LEU A 45 7.27 17.41 10.16
C LEU A 45 6.45 17.99 11.32
N CYS A 46 5.92 19.20 11.16
CA CYS A 46 5.24 19.92 12.25
C CYS A 46 3.70 19.84 12.21
N ARG A 47 3.12 19.19 11.19
CA ARG A 47 1.67 19.04 10.97
C ARG A 47 0.89 20.35 10.79
N GLN A 48 1.56 21.49 10.64
CA GLN A 48 0.93 22.79 10.33
C GLN A 48 0.65 22.92 8.84
N VAL A 49 -0.37 23.70 8.48
CA VAL A 49 -0.69 24.03 7.08
C VAL A 49 0.18 25.18 6.58
N GLY A 50 0.22 25.39 5.26
CA GLY A 50 0.90 26.52 4.63
C GLY A 50 2.33 26.27 4.16
N HIS A 51 2.95 25.13 4.49
CA HIS A 51 4.29 24.78 3.99
C HIS A 51 4.48 23.27 3.84
N SER A 52 5.42 22.88 2.97
CA SER A 52 5.80 21.48 2.81
C SER A 52 6.88 21.07 3.83
N ARG A 53 7.15 19.77 3.97
CA ARG A 53 8.28 19.27 4.79
C ARG A 53 9.63 19.90 4.40
N ARG A 54 9.79 20.31 3.14
CA ARG A 54 11.02 20.94 2.61
C ARG A 54 11.22 22.39 3.04
N GLU A 55 10.16 23.07 3.44
CA GLU A 55 10.19 24.48 3.87
C GLU A 55 9.87 24.60 5.37
N CYS A 56 9.90 23.47 6.09
CA CYS A 56 9.54 23.45 7.48
C CYS A 56 10.62 24.16 8.31
N PRO A 57 10.26 25.18 9.12
CA PRO A 57 11.23 25.87 9.96
C PRO A 57 11.83 24.95 11.04
N ASN A 58 11.12 23.88 11.40
CA ASN A 58 11.60 22.85 12.33
C ASN A 58 12.42 21.75 11.62
N GLN A 59 13.01 22.04 10.46
CA GLN A 59 13.92 21.09 9.83
C GLN A 59 15.12 20.86 10.75
N PRO A 60 15.53 19.60 10.97
CA PRO A 60 16.83 19.34 11.56
C PRO A 60 17.86 19.87 10.56
N THR A 61 18.46 21.02 10.86
CA THR A 61 19.70 21.43 10.21
C THR A 61 20.70 20.31 10.44
N GLY A 62 21.16 19.70 9.36
CA GLY A 62 22.12 18.61 9.42
C GLY A 62 23.47 19.15 9.86
N ASP A 63 23.61 19.40 11.16
CA ASP A 63 24.89 19.62 11.82
C ASP A 63 25.27 18.28 12.49
N ALA A 64 25.83 17.37 11.69
CA ALA A 64 26.59 16.19 12.12
C ALA A 64 27.50 15.73 10.97
#